data_AF-A0A8H5A748-F1
#
_entry.id   AF-A0A8H5A748-F1
#
_cell.length_a   1.000
_cell.length_b   1.000
_cell.length_c   1.000
_cell.angle_alpha   90.00
_cell.angle_beta   90.00
_cell.angle_gamma   90.00
#
_symmetry.space_group_name_H-M   'P 1'
#
loop_
_entity.id
_entity.type
_entity.pdbx_description
1 polymer ?
#
loop_
_entity_poly.entity_id
_entity_poly.type
_entity_poly.pdbx_seq_one_letter_code
_entity_poly.pdbx_strand_id
1 'polypeptide(L)'
;MGFSLSRWRPQPEAKPAVINADQNYTSDSSDPALLRDGKLAFTRVQGGNDAKPSYQEAIGAPVETNSPLGYHVGWLTIIFLNVNQMIGTGIFSTPGSILNSTGSIGLALIYWFIGFIMAIAGFCCYL
;
A
#
# COMPACT_ATOMS: atom_id res chain seq x y z
N MET A 1 12.23 31.93 27.32
CA MET A 1 11.28 31.09 26.56
C MET A 1 11.28 31.54 25.11
N GLY A 2 12.13 30.93 24.28
CA GLY A 2 12.19 31.25 22.84
C GLY A 2 11.47 30.16 22.05
N PHE A 3 10.36 30.52 21.40
CA PHE A 3 9.65 29.64 20.48
C PHE A 3 10.48 29.53 19.19
N SER A 4 11.22 28.43 19.00
CA SER A 4 12.03 28.24 17.79
C SER A 4 11.14 27.80 16.62
N LEU A 5 10.89 28.70 15.68
CA LEU A 5 10.17 28.45 14.41
C LEU A 5 10.92 27.56 13.41
N SER A 6 12.08 27.00 13.77
CA SER A 6 12.96 26.23 12.88
C SER A 6 12.36 24.92 12.38
N ARG A 7 11.29 24.41 13.01
CA ARG A 7 10.59 23.18 12.59
C ARG A 7 9.78 23.34 11.29
N TRP A 8 9.51 24.56 10.84
CA TRP A 8 8.71 24.86 9.64
C TRP A 8 9.54 25.32 8.43
N ARG A 9 10.87 25.12 8.46
CA ARG A 9 11.69 25.42 7.27
C ARG A 9 11.51 24.30 6.24
N PRO A 10 11.15 24.61 4.99
CA PRO A 10 11.22 23.66 3.89
C PRO A 10 12.63 23.09 3.83
N GLN A 11 12.75 21.77 3.77
CA GLN A 11 14.05 21.13 3.53
C GLN A 11 14.49 21.51 2.10
N PRO A 12 15.76 21.89 1.89
CA PRO A 12 16.24 22.22 0.56
C PRO A 12 16.01 21.02 -0.36
N GLU A 13 15.27 21.24 -1.45
CA GLU A 13 15.06 20.25 -2.51
C GLU A 13 16.43 19.82 -3.02
N ALA A 14 16.75 18.54 -2.82
CA ALA A 14 18.00 17.97 -3.29
C ALA A 14 18.02 18.09 -4.82
N LYS A 15 18.85 19.01 -5.34
CA LYS A 15 19.02 19.15 -6.79
C LYS A 15 19.57 17.83 -7.33
N PRO A 16 18.81 17.12 -8.17
CA PRO A 16 19.27 15.85 -8.70
C PRO A 16 20.53 16.07 -9.54
N ALA A 17 21.53 15.21 -9.35
CA ALA A 17 22.72 15.23 -10.18
C ALA A 17 22.30 14.97 -11.63
N VAL A 18 22.72 15.84 -12.55
CA VAL A 18 22.50 15.64 -13.98
C VAL A 18 23.59 14.72 -14.47
N ILE A 19 23.19 13.57 -14.99
CA ILE A 19 24.11 12.57 -15.48
C ILE A 19 23.71 12.29 -16.94
N ASN A 20 24.70 12.25 -17.83
CA ASN A 20 24.47 11.99 -19.24
C ASN A 20 24.56 10.48 -19.52
N ALA A 21 23.77 9.96 -20.46
CA ALA A 21 23.67 8.51 -20.72
C ALA A 21 24.99 7.82 -21.15
N ASP A 22 26.01 8.60 -21.52
CA ASP A 22 27.36 8.17 -21.92
C ASP A 22 28.30 7.85 -20.73
N GLN A 23 27.93 8.23 -19.51
CA GLN A 23 28.66 7.90 -18.29
C GLN A 23 28.19 6.53 -17.77
N ASN A 24 29.11 5.62 -17.45
CA ASN A 24 28.78 4.32 -16.87
C ASN A 24 28.22 4.52 -15.45
N TYR A 25 26.89 4.45 -15.30
CA TYR A 25 26.20 4.67 -14.03
C TYR A 25 26.50 3.54 -13.04
N THR A 26 27.21 3.85 -11.97
CA THR A 26 27.28 2.99 -10.79
C THR A 26 25.99 3.14 -9.99
N SER A 27 25.23 2.04 -9.91
CA SER A 27 23.88 1.92 -9.36
C SER A 27 23.71 2.24 -7.86
N ASP A 28 24.71 2.84 -7.22
CA ASP A 28 24.96 2.72 -5.78
C ASP A 28 24.51 3.96 -4.96
N SER A 29 23.95 4.97 -5.63
CA SER A 29 23.39 6.15 -4.94
C SER A 29 21.86 6.14 -4.99
N SER A 30 21.27 6.22 -3.80
CA SER A 30 19.84 6.44 -3.54
C SER A 30 19.36 7.86 -3.91
N ASP A 31 20.21 8.67 -4.53
CA ASP A 31 19.91 10.05 -4.87
C ASP A 31 19.15 10.12 -6.20
N PRO A 32 18.16 11.03 -6.33
CA PRO A 32 17.43 11.21 -7.57
C PRO A 32 18.43 11.66 -8.66
N ALA A 33 18.53 10.86 -9.73
CA ALA A 33 19.41 11.13 -10.85
C ALA A 33 18.58 11.58 -12.06
N LEU A 34 18.94 12.72 -12.65
CA LEU A 34 18.39 13.16 -13.94
C LEU A 34 19.22 12.55 -15.06
N LEU A 35 18.64 11.55 -15.72
CA LEU A 35 19.18 10.88 -16.89
C LEU A 35 18.80 11.68 -18.14
N ARG A 36 19.78 12.13 -18.92
CA ARG A 36 19.55 12.75 -20.22
C ARG A 36 19.98 11.81 -21.35
N ASP A 37 19.02 11.48 -22.22
CA ASP A 37 19.23 10.74 -23.46
C ASP A 37 18.74 11.59 -24.65
N GLY A 38 19.69 12.28 -25.30
CA GLY A 38 19.41 13.21 -26.39
C GLY A 38 18.41 14.31 -26.01
N LYS A 39 17.18 14.22 -26.54
CA LYS A 39 16.08 15.18 -26.30
C LYS A 39 15.21 14.81 -25.09
N LEU A 40 15.31 13.57 -24.59
CA LEU A 40 14.49 13.06 -23.49
C LEU A 40 15.27 13.18 -22.18
N ALA A 41 14.57 13.58 -21.12
CA ALA A 41 15.12 13.66 -19.78
C ALA A 41 14.21 12.86 -18.83
N PHE A 42 14.81 11.95 -18.06
CA PHE A 42 14.11 11.08 -17.12
C PHE A 42 14.69 11.25 -15.72
N THR A 43 13.83 11.34 -14.72
CA THR A 43 14.21 11.25 -13.32
C THR A 43 14.11 9.78 -12.91
N ARG A 44 15.23 9.18 -12.50
CA ARG A 44 15.22 7.88 -11.82
C ARG A 44 14.92 8.14 -10.36
N VAL A 45 13.83 7.55 -9.87
CA VAL A 45 13.48 7.58 -8.45
C VAL A 45 13.29 6.18 -7.90
N GLN A 46 13.96 5.94 -6.79
CA GLN A 46 13.86 4.73 -6.02
C GLN A 46 13.10 5.05 -4.74
N GLY A 47 11.94 4.40 -4.54
CA GLY A 47 11.25 4.46 -3.25
C GLY A 47 12.09 3.78 -2.18
N GLY A 48 11.94 4.22 -0.92
CA GLY A 48 12.68 3.70 0.24
C GLY A 48 12.36 2.27 0.66
N ASN A 49 11.92 1.42 -0.28
CA ASN A 49 11.40 0.07 -0.06
C ASN A 49 12.02 -1.00 -0.94
N ASP A 50 13.28 -0.82 -1.33
CA ASP A 50 14.04 -1.74 -2.19
C ASP A 50 13.31 -2.15 -3.48
N ALA A 51 12.27 -1.40 -3.86
CA ALA A 51 11.50 -1.66 -5.07
C ALA A 51 12.39 -1.47 -6.31
N LYS A 52 11.91 -1.81 -7.50
CA LYS A 52 12.65 -1.45 -8.71
C LYS A 52 12.58 0.07 -8.93
N PRO A 53 13.63 0.70 -9.47
CA PRO A 53 13.62 2.13 -9.72
C PRO A 53 12.57 2.48 -10.78
N SER A 54 11.75 3.49 -10.49
CA SER A 54 10.81 4.05 -11.45
C SER A 54 11.50 5.16 -12.25
N TYR A 55 11.20 5.21 -13.55
CA TYR A 55 11.68 6.25 -14.45
C TYR A 55 10.47 7.10 -14.83
N GLN A 56 10.52 8.38 -14.52
CA GLN A 56 9.46 9.33 -14.85
C GLN A 56 10.05 10.49 -15.64
N GLU A 57 9.31 11.04 -16.59
CA GLU A 57 9.81 12.16 -17.41
C GLU A 57 10.12 13.38 -16.53
N ALA A 58 11.30 13.97 -16.73
CA ALA A 58 11.81 15.07 -15.91
C ALA A 58 11.06 16.41 -16.11
N ILE A 59 10.14 16.48 -17.09
CA ILE A 59 9.34 17.66 -17.40
C ILE A 59 7.97 17.62 -16.67
N GLY A 60 7.67 16.52 -15.97
CA GLY A 60 6.43 16.34 -15.21
C GLY A 60 6.49 16.87 -13.77
N ALA A 61 5.42 16.64 -13.01
CA ALA A 61 5.38 16.95 -11.57
C ALA A 61 6.46 16.17 -10.81
N PRO A 62 7.05 16.74 -9.73
CA PRO A 62 8.01 16.05 -8.88
C PRO A 62 7.49 14.68 -8.44
N VAL A 63 8.35 13.67 -8.57
CA VAL A 63 8.03 12.29 -8.19
C VAL A 63 8.30 12.11 -6.70
N GLU A 64 7.30 11.62 -5.99
CA GLU A 64 7.37 11.41 -4.55
C GLU A 64 8.29 10.22 -4.21
N THR A 65 9.40 10.50 -3.55
CA THR A 65 10.37 9.51 -3.07
C THR A 65 9.99 8.91 -1.71
N ASN A 66 9.07 9.55 -0.99
CA ASN A 66 8.66 9.19 0.37
C ASN A 66 7.15 9.00 0.45
N SER A 67 6.72 7.74 0.60
CA SER A 67 5.31 7.43 0.80
C SER A 67 4.88 7.77 2.24
N PRO A 68 3.91 8.67 2.45
CA PRO A 68 3.46 9.05 3.80
C PRO A 68 2.76 7.91 4.53
N LEU A 69 2.30 6.88 3.80
CA LEU A 69 1.67 5.68 4.36
C LEU A 69 2.68 4.59 4.72
N GLY A 70 3.98 4.87 4.52
CA GLY A 70 5.03 3.89 4.63
C GLY A 70 5.02 2.91 3.45
N TYR A 71 5.99 1.99 3.51
CA TYR A 71 6.22 1.01 2.45
C TYR A 71 5.98 -0.44 2.88
N HIS A 72 5.60 -0.63 4.14
CA HIS A 72 5.41 -1.94 4.75
C HIS A 72 4.05 -1.96 5.42
N VAL A 73 3.32 -3.06 5.22
CA VAL A 73 2.02 -3.28 5.88
C VAL A 73 2.25 -4.28 7.00
N GLY A 74 2.00 -3.85 8.24
CA GLY A 74 2.12 -4.71 9.40
C GLY A 74 1.08 -5.84 9.39
N TRP A 75 1.40 -6.96 10.05
CA TRP A 75 0.51 -8.12 10.16
C TRP A 75 -0.89 -7.78 10.68
N LEU A 76 -0.98 -6.86 11.66
CA LEU A 76 -2.25 -6.41 12.21
C LEU A 76 -3.09 -5.67 11.16
N THR A 77 -2.45 -4.78 10.40
CA THR A 77 -3.10 -4.06 9.31
C THR A 77 -3.59 -5.02 8.23
N ILE A 78 -2.81 -6.06 7.90
CA ILE A 78 -3.22 -7.09 6.94
C ILE A 78 -4.48 -7.82 7.41
N ILE A 79 -4.58 -8.17 8.70
CA ILE A 79 -5.77 -8.81 9.26
C ILE A 79 -6.98 -7.89 9.14
N PHE A 80 -6.88 -6.63 9.60
CA PHE A 80 -8.01 -5.69 9.56
C PHE A 80 -8.47 -5.38 8.14
N LEU A 81 -7.55 -5.28 7.17
CA LEU A 81 -7.89 -5.08 5.77
C LEU A 81 -8.71 -6.26 5.21
N ASN A 82 -8.28 -7.49 5.48
CA ASN A 82 -9.02 -8.68 5.04
C ASN A 82 -10.39 -8.78 5.72
N VAL A 83 -10.46 -8.57 7.05
CA VAL A 83 -11.73 -8.62 7.79
C VAL A 83 -12.70 -7.54 7.31
N ASN A 84 -12.21 -6.33 7.04
CA ASN A 84 -13.05 -5.27 6.50
C ASN A 84 -13.67 -5.64 5.15
N GLN A 85 -12.90 -6.33 4.30
CA GLN A 85 -13.40 -6.80 3.00
C GLN A 85 -14.36 -8.00 3.10
N MET A 86 -14.20 -8.85 4.14
CA MET A 86 -15.10 -9.99 4.39
C MET A 86 -16.48 -9.56 4.91
N ILE A 87 -16.56 -8.46 5.68
CA ILE A 87 -17.83 -7.96 6.23
C ILE A 87 -18.60 -7.20 5.15
N GLY A 88 -19.56 -7.87 4.53
CA GLY A 88 -20.47 -7.28 3.53
C GLY A 88 -21.91 -7.12 4.01
N THR A 89 -22.82 -6.80 3.08
CA THR A 89 -24.27 -6.65 3.35
C THR A 89 -24.96 -7.95 3.77
N GLY A 90 -24.31 -9.11 3.56
CA GLY A 90 -24.84 -10.42 3.91
C GLY A 90 -25.21 -10.58 5.39
N ILE A 91 -24.60 -9.83 6.31
CA ILE A 91 -24.96 -9.84 7.73
C ILE A 91 -26.36 -9.28 8.01
N PHE A 92 -26.87 -8.39 7.16
CA PHE A 92 -28.19 -7.79 7.32
C PHE A 92 -29.29 -8.60 6.63
N SER A 93 -28.95 -9.33 5.56
CA SER A 93 -29.93 -10.04 4.73
C SER A 93 -30.15 -11.50 5.15
N THR A 94 -29.11 -12.14 5.69
CA THR A 94 -29.10 -13.60 5.92
C THR A 94 -29.73 -14.06 7.24
N PRO A 95 -29.59 -13.35 8.38
CA PRO A 95 -30.07 -13.87 9.68
C PRO A 95 -31.59 -14.13 9.73
N GLY A 96 -32.39 -13.22 9.18
CA GLY A 96 -33.85 -13.36 9.15
C GLY A 96 -34.29 -14.55 8.29
N SER A 97 -33.62 -14.79 7.16
CA SER A 97 -33.90 -15.93 6.28
C SER A 97 -33.60 -17.27 6.97
N ILE A 98 -32.46 -17.36 7.67
CA ILE A 98 -32.08 -18.59 8.40
C ILE A 98 -33.07 -18.85 9.53
N LEU A 99 -33.40 -17.81 10.31
CA LEU A 99 -34.29 -17.95 11.46
C LEU A 99 -35.71 -18.35 11.03
N ASN A 100 -36.24 -17.74 9.97
CA ASN A 100 -37.55 -18.10 9.44
C ASN A 100 -37.58 -19.55 8.92
N SER A 101 -36.48 -20.01 8.32
CA SER A 101 -36.37 -21.38 7.79
C SER A 101 -36.19 -22.45 8.88
N THR A 102 -35.55 -22.11 10.01
CA THR A 102 -35.32 -23.06 11.11
C THR A 102 -36.36 -23.00 12.21
N GLY A 103 -37.11 -21.90 12.35
CA GLY A 103 -38.12 -21.69 13.39
C GLY A 103 -37.58 -21.67 14.83
N SER A 104 -36.25 -21.78 15.01
CA SER A 104 -35.58 -21.85 16.31
C SER A 104 -34.30 -21.02 16.30
N ILE A 105 -34.16 -20.13 17.28
CA ILE A 105 -32.96 -19.30 17.48
C ILE A 105 -31.72 -20.17 17.68
N GLY A 106 -31.85 -21.27 18.43
CA GLY A 106 -30.72 -22.15 18.73
C GLY A 106 -30.15 -22.80 17.48
N LEU A 107 -31.02 -23.34 16.61
CA LEU A 107 -30.60 -23.93 15.34
C LEU A 107 -30.04 -22.87 14.38
N ALA A 108 -30.61 -21.66 14.35
CA ALA A 108 -30.10 -20.58 13.51
C ALA A 108 -28.64 -20.18 13.84
N LEU A 109 -28.27 -20.17 15.13
CA LEU A 109 -26.89 -19.91 15.56
C LEU A 109 -25.93 -21.04 15.18
N ILE A 110 -26.39 -22.29 15.23
CA ILE A 110 -25.58 -23.45 14.81
C ILE A 110 -25.28 -23.39 13.30
N TYR A 111 -26.25 -23.00 12.47
CA TYR A 111 -26.01 -22.82 11.03
C TYR A 111 -24.98 -21.74 10.72
N TRP A 112 -24.99 -20.64 11.49
CA TRP A 112 -23.93 -19.62 11.41
C TRP A 112 -22.55 -20.18 11.75
N PHE A 113 -22.47 -21.01 12.80
CA PHE A 113 -21.23 -21.66 13.18
C PHE A 113 -20.71 -22.66 12.14
N ILE A 114 -21.61 -23.43 11.50
CA ILE A 114 -21.25 -24.32 10.38
C ILE A 114 -20.70 -23.51 9.20
N GLY A 115 -21.30 -22.36 8.88
CA GLY A 115 -20.80 -21.44 7.86
C GLY A 115 -19.38 -20.95 8.15
N PHE A 116 -19.07 -20.67 9.41
CA PHE A 116 -17.72 -20.30 9.84
C PHE A 116 -16.70 -21.45 9.62
N ILE A 117 -17.05 -22.69 9.96
CA ILE A 117 -16.18 -23.86 9.72
C ILE A 117 -15.92 -24.04 8.21
N MET A 118 -16.96 -23.91 7.39
CA MET A 118 -16.83 -24.00 5.92
C MET A 118 -15.92 -22.91 5.35
N ALA A 119 -16.00 -21.68 5.87
CA ALA A 119 -15.12 -20.59 5.48
C ALA A 119 -13.65 -20.86 5.84
N ILE A 120 -13.38 -21.41 7.03
CA ILE A 120 -12.03 -21.82 7.44
C ILE A 120 -11.50 -22.93 6.52
N ALA A 121 -12.33 -23.94 6.21
CA ALA A 121 -11.93 -25.01 5.32
C ALA A 121 -11.58 -24.49 3.92
N GLY A 122 -12.38 -23.56 3.38
CA GLY A 122 -12.09 -22.89 2.11
C GLY A 122 -10.79 -22.08 2.15
N PHE A 123 -10.55 -21.34 3.22
CA PHE A 123 -9.29 -20.59 3.41
C PHE A 123 -8.08 -21.52 3.50
N CYS A 124 -8.20 -22.65 4.22
CA CYS A 124 -7.15 -23.65 4.35
C CYS A 124 -6.81 -24.34 3.01
N CYS A 125 -7.79 -24.53 2.13
CA CYS A 125 -7.56 -25.10 0.79
C CYS A 125 -6.92 -24.10 -0.18
N TYR A 126 -7.12 -22.80 0.04
CA TYR A 126 -6.57 -21.75 -0.82
C TYR A 126 -5.09 -21.48 -0.53
N LEU A 127 -4.68 -21.60 0.74
CA LEU A 127 -3.29 -21.52 1.18
C LEU A 127 -2.48 -22.73 0.69
#